data_AF-A0A0R3SDX9-F1
#
_entry.id   AF-A0A0R3SDX9-F1
#
_cell.length_a   1.000
_cell.length_b   1.000
_cell.length_c   1.000
_cell.angle_alpha   90.00
_cell.angle_beta   90.00
_cell.angle_gamma   90.00
#
_symmetry.space_group_name_H-M   'P 1'
#
loop_
_entity.id
_entity.type
_entity.pdbx_description
1 polymer ?
#
loop_
_entity_poly.entity_id
_entity_poly.type
_entity_poly.pdbx_seq_one_letter_code
_entity_poly.pdbx_strand_id
1 'polypeptide(L)' 'MLDPQIAKQILKLLDFDGSGTVRISDLQRAFMGTGLSQADVNEFIQTYARIEDGVVNLDELTAILNTVHRKTSKAEM' A
#
# COMPACT_ATOMS: atom_id res chain seq x y z
N MET A 1 -4.70 -3.74 -15.79
CA MET A 1 -4.64 -2.47 -15.03
C MET A 1 -5.55 -2.66 -13.84
N LEU A 2 -5.07 -2.52 -12.61
CA LEU A 2 -5.94 -2.58 -11.44
C LEU A 2 -6.98 -1.46 -11.51
N ASP A 3 -8.21 -1.82 -11.19
CA ASP A 3 -9.33 -0.90 -11.21
C ASP A 3 -9.12 0.17 -10.12
N PRO A 4 -9.21 1.48 -10.46
CA PRO A 4 -9.01 2.56 -9.48
C PRO A 4 -10.03 2.51 -8.33
N GLN A 5 -11.17 1.84 -8.54
CA GLN A 5 -12.15 1.51 -7.50
C GLN A 5 -11.52 0.67 -6.38
N ILE A 6 -10.71 -0.34 -6.71
CA ILE A 6 -10.09 -1.25 -5.73
C ILE A 6 -9.09 -0.47 -4.87
N ALA A 7 -8.23 0.34 -5.49
CA ALA A 7 -7.31 1.19 -4.75
C ALA A 7 -8.06 2.15 -3.82
N LYS A 8 -9.20 2.70 -4.24
CA LYS A 8 -10.02 3.59 -3.41
C LYS A 8 -10.67 2.88 -2.23
N GLN A 9 -11.11 1.63 -2.41
CA GLN A 9 -11.63 0.82 -1.31
C GLN A 9 -10.53 0.47 -0.30
N ILE A 10 -9.35 0.08 -0.79
CA ILE A 10 -8.20 -0.21 0.06
C ILE A 10 -7.78 1.06 0.82
N LEU A 11 -7.70 2.20 0.15
CA LEU A 11 -7.39 3.48 0.79
C LEU A 11 -8.37 3.78 1.93
N LYS A 12 -9.68 3.60 1.73
CA LYS A 12 -10.69 3.78 2.78
C LYS A 12 -10.55 2.81 3.97
N LEU A 13 -10.07 1.60 3.73
CA LEU A 13 -9.84 0.61 4.78
C LEU A 13 -8.59 0.93 5.60
N LEU A 14 -7.61 1.59 4.98
CA LEU A 14 -6.34 1.93 5.60
C LEU A 14 -6.33 3.36 6.18
N ASP A 15 -7.14 4.28 5.69
CA ASP A 15 -7.26 5.65 6.17
C ASP A 15 -8.10 5.72 7.45
N PHE A 16 -7.46 5.42 8.59
CA PHE A 16 -8.11 5.42 9.90
C PHE A 16 -8.44 6.84 10.41
N ASP A 17 -7.69 7.85 9.96
CA ASP A 17 -7.86 9.24 10.38
C ASP A 17 -8.83 10.01 9.46
N GLY A 18 -9.27 9.41 8.35
CA GLY A 18 -10.20 10.04 7.39
C GLY A 18 -9.57 11.21 6.63
N SER A 19 -8.24 11.22 6.53
CA SER A 19 -7.47 12.32 5.93
C SER A 19 -7.48 12.30 4.40
N GLY A 20 -7.95 11.20 3.79
CA GLY A 20 -7.93 10.99 2.34
C GLY A 20 -6.58 10.51 1.81
N THR A 21 -5.60 10.30 2.69
CA THR A 21 -4.29 9.70 2.42
C THR A 21 -3.98 8.65 3.48
N VAL A 22 -3.09 7.71 3.16
CA VAL A 22 -2.71 6.64 4.08
C VAL A 22 -1.30 6.90 4.58
N ARG A 23 -1.14 7.19 5.87
CA ARG A 23 0.20 7.39 6.45
C ARG A 23 0.90 6.06 6.66
N ILE A 24 2.23 6.08 6.74
CA ILE A 24 3.01 4.88 7.12
C ILE A 24 2.51 4.28 8.45
N SER A 25 2.16 5.12 9.42
CA SER A 25 1.62 4.67 10.71
C SER A 25 0.29 3.94 10.57
N ASP A 26 -0.54 4.35 9.62
CA ASP A 26 -1.83 3.72 9.33
C ASP A 26 -1.66 2.40 8.58
N LEU A 27 -0.74 2.34 7.62
CA LEU A 27 -0.31 1.08 6.99
C LEU A 27 0.19 0.10 8.04
N GLN A 28 1.11 0.51 8.92
CA GLN A 28 1.63 -0.34 9.99
C GLN A 28 0.52 -0.90 10.86
N ARG A 29 -0.47 -0.07 11.24
CA ARG A 29 -1.63 -0.52 12.02
C ARG A 29 -2.51 -1.51 11.27
N ALA A 30 -2.79 -1.25 9.99
CA ALA A 30 -3.56 -2.17 9.17
C ALA A 30 -2.84 -3.51 9.00
N PHE A 31 -1.54 -3.49 8.74
CA PHE A 31 -0.73 -4.70 8.54
C PHE A 31 -0.58 -5.54 9.81
N MET A 32 -0.54 -4.91 10.99
CA MET A 32 -0.64 -5.62 12.27
C MET A 32 -1.97 -6.40 12.39
N GLY A 33 -3.05 -5.91 11.77
CA GLY A 33 -4.35 -6.59 11.73
C GLY A 33 -4.46 -7.69 10.67
N THR A 34 -3.64 -7.66 9.62
CA THR A 34 -3.69 -8.65 8.51
C THR A 34 -2.69 -9.80 8.67
N GLY A 35 -1.85 -9.77 9.70
CA GLY A 35 -0.84 -10.81 9.96
C GLY A 35 0.43 -10.69 9.10
N LEU A 36 0.61 -9.56 8.40
CA LEU A 36 1.84 -9.26 7.67
C LEU A 36 2.90 -8.75 8.63
N SER A 37 4.16 -9.16 8.43
CA SER A 37 5.24 -8.81 9.36
C SER A 37 5.72 -7.39 9.12
N GLN A 38 6.26 -6.74 10.17
CA GLN A 38 6.86 -5.41 10.03
C GLN A 38 7.95 -5.37 8.95
N ALA A 39 8.64 -6.49 8.71
CA ALA A 39 9.61 -6.64 7.64
C ALA A 39 8.99 -6.49 6.24
N ASP A 40 7.83 -7.09 6.00
CA ASP A 40 7.10 -6.96 4.72
C ASP A 40 6.68 -5.52 4.50
N VAL A 41 6.18 -4.85 5.54
CA VAL A 41 5.81 -3.43 5.51
C VAL A 41 7.03 -2.55 5.24
N ASN A 42 8.16 -2.84 5.88
CA ASN A 42 9.37 -2.07 5.71
C ASN A 42 9.99 -2.27 4.32
N GLU A 43 9.95 -3.49 3.79
CA GLU A 43 10.36 -3.80 2.42
C GLU A 43 9.46 -3.11 1.40
N PHE A 44 8.16 -3.04 1.68
CA PHE A 44 7.19 -2.28 0.89
C PHE A 44 7.52 -0.79 0.91
N ILE A 45 7.73 -0.19 2.09
CA ILE A 45 8.12 1.22 2.23
C ILE A 45 9.46 1.48 1.54
N GLN A 46 10.44 0.59 1.64
CA GLN A 46 11.75 0.76 0.99
C GLN A 46 11.69 0.60 -0.53
N THR A 47 10.91 -0.35 -1.03
CA THR A 47 10.72 -0.56 -2.48
C THR A 47 10.03 0.64 -3.11
N TYR A 48 9.13 1.29 -2.36
CA TYR A 48 8.40 2.46 -2.80
C TYR A 48 8.87 3.73 -2.08
N ALA A 49 10.13 3.81 -1.64
CA ALA A 49 10.74 4.92 -0.88
C ALA A 49 10.75 6.30 -1.58
N ARG A 50 9.95 6.46 -2.64
CA ARG A 50 9.48 7.73 -3.19
C ARG A 50 8.15 8.20 -2.59
N ILE A 51 7.70 7.63 -1.47
CA ILE A 51 6.71 8.30 -0.61
C ILE A 51 7.40 9.53 -0.01
N GLU A 52 7.61 10.55 -0.83
CA GLU A 52 7.95 11.89 -0.40
C GLU A 52 6.81 12.31 0.54
N ASP A 53 7.12 12.64 1.79
CA ASP A 53 6.17 13.03 2.86
C ASP A 53 5.60 11.91 3.76
N GLY A 54 5.90 10.63 3.50
CA GLY A 54 5.46 9.53 4.38
C GLY A 54 3.93 9.27 4.39
N VAL A 55 3.23 9.80 3.39
CA VAL A 55 1.80 9.60 3.12
C VAL A 55 1.60 9.05 1.72
N VAL A 56 0.80 8.00 1.59
CA VAL A 56 0.46 7.35 0.33
C VAL A 56 -0.88 7.88 -0.15
N ASN A 57 -0.90 8.48 -1.34
CA ASN A 57 -2.14 8.88 -2.00
C ASN A 57 -2.72 7.76 -2.87
N LEU A 58 -3.91 7.98 -3.43
CA LEU A 58 -4.61 6.99 -4.26
C LEU A 58 -3.83 6.56 -5.51
N ASP A 59 -3.12 7.50 -6.14
CA ASP A 59 -2.37 7.25 -7.38
C ASP A 59 -1.13 6.38 -7.08
N GLU A 60 -0.41 6.72 -6.01
CA GLU A 60 0.71 5.94 -5.50
C GLU A 60 0.27 4.53 -5.07
N LEU A 61 -0.83 4.41 -4.31
CA LEU A 61 -1.39 3.13 -3.91
C LEU A 61 -1.75 2.27 -5.13
N THR A 62 -2.32 2.88 -6.17
CA THR A 62 -2.67 2.21 -7.42
C THR A 62 -1.43 1.73 -8.17
N ALA A 63 -0.37 2.55 -8.24
CA ALA A 63 0.90 2.20 -8.86
C ALA A 63 1.59 1.04 -8.13
N ILE A 64 1.55 1.08 -6.79
CA ILE A 64 2.09 0.04 -5.92
C ILE A 64 1.37 -1.29 -6.14
N LEU A 65 0.04 -1.30 -6.05
CA LEU A 65 -0.77 -2.51 -6.23
C LEU A 65 -0.54 -3.12 -7.63
N ASN A 66 -0.45 -2.29 -8.67
CA ASN A 66 -0.13 -2.76 -10.03
C ASN A 66 1.27 -3.38 -10.12
N THR A 67 2.25 -2.80 -9.43
CA THR A 67 3.63 -3.27 -9.45
C THR A 67 3.80 -4.57 -8.66
N VAL A 68 3.16 -4.68 -7.49
CA VAL A 68 3.11 -5.92 -6.70
C VAL A 68 2.43 -7.02 -7.51
N HIS A 69 1.23 -6.79 -8.04
CA HIS A 69 0.50 -7.78 -8.85
C HIS A 69 1.34 -8.28 -10.02
N ARG A 70 2.08 -7.38 -10.69
CA ARG A 70 3.01 -7.76 -11.76
C ARG A 70 4.19 -8.60 -11.26
N LYS A 71 4.77 -8.29 -10.10
CA LYS A 71 5.88 -9.07 -9.52
C LYS A 71 5.40 -10.44 -9.05
N THR A 72 4.24 -10.55 -8.41
CA THR A 72 3.68 -11.82 -7.95
C THR A 72 3.37 -12.74 -9.13
N SER A 73 2.78 -12.23 -10.22
CA SER A 73 2.59 -13.02 -11.45
C SER A 73 3.89 -13.42 -12.16
N LYS A 74 5.02 -12.74 -11.91
CA LYS A 74 6.30 -13.06 -12.52
C LYS A 74 7.19 -13.97 -11.66
N ALA A 75 6.87 -14.10 -10.37
CA ALA A 75 7.58 -14.97 -9.42
C ALA A 75 7.04 -16.41 -9.42
N GLU A 76 5.90 -16.66 -10.06
CA GLU A 76 5.32 -18.01 -10.26
C GLU A 76 5.65 -18.64 -11.63
N MET A 77 6.64 -18.13 -12.38
CA MET A 77 7.13 -18.71 -13.65
C MET A 77 8.53 -19.26 -13.55
#